data_AF-A0A939B0G1-F1
#
_entry.id   AF-A0A939B0G1-F1
#
_cell.length_a   1.000
_cell.length_b   1.000
_cell.length_c   1.000
_cell.angle_alpha   90.00
_cell.angle_beta   90.00
_cell.angle_gamma   90.00
#
_symmetry.space_group_name_H-M   'P 1'
#
loop_
_entity.id
_entity.type
_entity.pdbx_description
1 polymer ?
#
loop_
_entity_poly.entity_id
_entity_poly.type
_entity_poly.pdbx_seq_one_letter_code
_entity_poly.pdbx_strand_id
1 'polypeptide(L)' 'LERRIRGRGTDSEEAISRRLERARVELAAEAEFDAVLVNDDLDRALAELEQLMGLNP' A
#
# COMPACT_ATOMS: atom_id res chain seq x y z
N LEU A 1 -1.30 7.82 0.77
CA LEU A 1 -0.18 7.41 1.65
C LEU A 1 0.33 8.55 2.53
N GLU A 2 0.75 9.67 1.94
CA GLU A 2 1.28 10.83 2.69
C GLU A 2 0.36 11.36 3.80
N ARG A 3 -0.95 11.51 3.54
CA ARG A 3 -1.93 11.90 4.57
C ARG A 3 -1.99 10.91 5.76
N ARG A 4 -1.80 9.60 5.55
CA ARG A 4 -1.77 8.59 6.63
C ARG A 4 -0.48 8.66 7.44
N ILE A 5 0.65 8.94 6.79
CA ILE A 5 1.95 9.07 7.47
C ILE A 5 1.96 10.35 8.33
N ARG A 6 1.58 11.49 7.74
CA ARG A 6 1.49 12.78 8.46
C ARG A 6 0.47 12.74 9.61
N GLY A 7 -0.62 11.99 9.46
CA GLY A 7 -1.67 11.87 10.48
C GLY A 7 -1.26 11.17 11.79
N ARG A 8 -0.13 10.46 11.84
CA ARG A 8 0.37 9.82 13.08
C ARG A 8 1.10 10.77 14.02
N GLY A 9 1.51 11.96 13.55
CA GLY A 9 2.07 13.05 14.37
C GLY A 9 3.42 12.78 15.06
N THR A 10 4.02 11.61 14.89
CA THR A 10 5.23 11.17 15.63
C THR A 10 6.51 11.17 14.79
N ASP A 11 6.43 11.42 13.49
CA ASP A 11 7.58 11.41 12.58
C ASP A 11 7.98 12.86 12.21
N SER A 12 9.28 13.15 12.20
CA SER A 12 9.79 14.43 11.69
C SER A 12 9.60 14.55 10.18
N GLU A 13 9.51 15.77 9.65
CA GLU A 13 9.36 16.02 8.19
C GLU A 13 10.40 15.26 7.35
N GLU A 14 11.64 15.16 7.84
CA GLU A 14 12.72 14.42 7.19
C GLU A 14 12.47 12.90 7.18
N ALA A 15 11.91 12.34 8.24
CA ALA A 15 11.52 10.93 8.29
C ALA A 15 10.34 10.63 7.35
N ILE A 16 9.38 11.55 7.26
CA ILE A 16 8.23 11.46 6.34
C ILE A 16 8.72 11.49 4.89
N SER A 17 9.59 12.44 4.55
CA SER A 17 10.17 12.55 3.21
C SER A 17 10.93 11.28 2.80
N ARG A 18 11.79 10.75 3.67
CA ARG A 18 12.50 9.47 3.41
C ARG A 18 11.55 8.29 3.23
N ARG A 19 10.47 8.19 4.02
CA ARG A 19 9.46 7.13 3.87
C ARG A 19 8.69 7.25 2.55
N LEU A 20 8.33 8.46 2.14
CA LEU A 20 7.63 8.69 0.87
C LEU A 20 8.52 8.35 -0.33
N GLU A 21 9.79 8.75 -0.28
CA GLU A 21 10.73 8.43 -1.36
C GLU A 21 10.93 6.93 -1.50
N ARG A 22 11.11 6.24 -0.37
CA ARG A 22 11.19 4.77 -0.35
C ARG A 22 9.91 4.12 -0.89
N ALA A 23 8.74 4.61 -0.49
CA ALA A 23 7.47 4.10 -0.98
C ALA A 23 7.30 4.31 -2.49
N ARG A 24 7.82 5.40 -3.08
CA ARG A 24 7.81 5.59 -4.55
C ARG A 24 8.65 4.55 -5.27
N VAL A 25 9.84 4.26 -4.75
CA VAL A 25 10.72 3.23 -5.31
C VAL A 25 10.07 1.85 -5.20
N GLU A 26 9.49 1.52 -4.04
CA GLU A 26 8.79 0.25 -3.81
C GLU A 26 7.55 0.12 -4.71
N LEU A 27 6.78 1.20 -4.93
CA LEU A 27 5.65 1.21 -5.88
C LEU A 27 6.09 1.09 -7.34
N ALA A 28 7.24 1.67 -7.72
CA ALA A 28 7.76 1.52 -9.07
C ALA A 28 8.16 0.08 -9.42
N ALA A 29 8.41 -0.75 -8.39
CA ALA A 29 8.68 -2.18 -8.53
C ALA A 29 7.39 -3.04 -8.59
N GLU A 30 6.20 -2.45 -8.75
CA GLU A 30 4.93 -3.19 -8.82
C GLU A 30 4.92 -4.28 -9.92
N ALA A 31 5.67 -4.05 -11.00
CA ALA A 31 5.77 -4.99 -12.12
C ALA A 31 6.53 -6.29 -11.78
N GLU A 32 7.18 -6.38 -10.61
CA GLU A 32 7.85 -7.59 -10.12
C GLU A 32 6.91 -8.57 -9.42
N PHE A 33 5.66 -8.18 -9.14
CA PHE A 33 4.68 -9.00 -8.43
C PHE A 33 3.61 -9.54 -9.38
N ASP A 34 3.05 -10.71 -9.04
CA ASP A 34 2.02 -11.38 -9.86
C ASP A 34 0.68 -10.62 -9.87
N ALA A 35 0.42 -9.81 -8.85
CA ALA A 35 -0.81 -9.02 -8.72
C ALA A 35 -0.60 -7.78 -7.84
N VAL A 36 -1.40 -6.74 -8.10
CA VAL A 36 -1.43 -5.51 -7.32
C VAL A 36 -2.82 -5.33 -6.72
N LEU A 37 -2.90 -5.21 -5.38
CA LEU A 37 -4.15 -5.02 -4.64
C LEU A 37 -4.18 -3.62 -4.01
N VAL A 38 -5.20 -2.83 -4.35
CA VAL A 38 -5.41 -1.50 -3.75
C VAL A 38 -6.30 -1.61 -2.52
N ASN A 39 -5.76 -1.31 -1.35
CA ASN A 39 -6.51 -1.30 -0.08
C ASN A 39 -7.11 0.09 0.20
N ASP A 40 -8.15 0.45 -0.55
CA ASP A 40 -8.95 1.66 -0.36
C ASP A 40 -10.20 1.43 0.50
N ASP A 41 -10.81 0.26 0.36
CA ASP A 41 -11.92 -0.27 1.15
C ASP A 41 -11.61 -1.69 1.63
N LEU A 42 -11.84 -1.97 2.92
CA LEU A 42 -11.44 -3.24 3.53
C LEU A 42 -12.22 -4.43 2.99
N ASP A 43 -13.54 -4.29 2.87
CA ASP A 43 -14.42 -5.38 2.45
C ASP A 43 -14.15 -5.72 0.97
N ARG A 44 -13.96 -4.69 0.13
CA ARG A 44 -13.59 -4.86 -1.27
C ARG A 44 -12.20 -5.50 -1.42
N ALA A 45 -11.20 -5.00 -0.70
CA ALA A 45 -9.84 -5.51 -0.79
C ALA A 45 -9.75 -6.97 -0.33
N LEU A 46 -10.55 -7.35 0.68
CA LEU A 46 -10.62 -8.73 1.15
C LEU A 46 -11.22 -9.66 0.08
N ALA A 47 -12.34 -9.25 -0.55
CA ALA A 47 -12.96 -10.04 -1.60
C ALA A 47 -12.04 -10.23 -2.82
N GLU A 48 -11.33 -9.18 -3.23
CA GLU A 48 -10.36 -9.24 -4.34
C GLU A 48 -9.15 -10.12 -3.99
N LEU A 49 -8.67 -10.07 -2.74
CA LEU A 49 -7.63 -10.97 -2.25
C LEU A 49 -8.07 -12.44 -2.26
N GLU A 50 -9.28 -12.74 -1.80
CA GLU A 50 -9.84 -14.09 -1.82
C GLU A 50 -9.94 -14.65 -3.25
N GLN A 51 -10.29 -13.81 -4.23
CA GLN A 51 -10.27 -14.20 -5.65
C GLN A 51 -8.86 -14.45 -6.16
N LEU A 52 -7.90 -13.56 -5.87
CA LEU A 52 -6.50 -13.73 -6.27
C LEU A 52 -5.87 -15.00 -5.69
N MET A 53 -6.26 -15.39 -4.47
CA MET A 53 -5.77 -16.60 -3.82
C MET A 53 -6.57 -17.87 -4.19
N GLY A 54 -7.63 -17.75 -4.99
CA GLY A 54 -8.49 -18.87 -5.36
C GLY A 54 -9.27 -19.47 -4.18
N LEU A 55 -9.53 -18.67 -3.13
CA LEU A 55 -10.22 -19.09 -1.92
C LEU A 55 -11.75 -18.96 -2.03
N ASN A 56 -12.25 -18.28 -3.07
CA ASN A 56 -13.67 -18.13 -3.37
C ASN A 56 -13.95 -18.57 -4.84
N PRO A 57 -14.71 -19.66 -5.07
CA PRO A 57 -15.03 -20.17 -6.41
C PRO A 57 -16.04 -19.31 -7.18
#